data_AF-A0A0N4X1W9-F1
#
_entry.id   AF-A0A0N4X1W9-F1
#
_cell.length_a   1.000
_cell.length_b   1.000
_cell.length_c   1.000
_cell.angle_alpha   90.00
_cell.angle_beta   90.00
_cell.angle_gamma   90.00
#
_symmetry.space_group_name_H-M   'P 1'
#
loop_
_entity.id
_entity.type
_entity.pdbx_description
1 polymer ?
#
loop_
_entity_poly.entity_id
_entity_poly.type
_entity_poly.pdbx_seq_one_letter_code
_entity_poly.pdbx_strand_id
1 'polypeptide(L)'
;LQPPDAQAREDQKVVNSSGPSPRPRHGHRAVAIKDLMIVFGGGNEGIVDELHVFNTTTKQWFVPSVRGEVPSGCAAYGIVCNGTHIFTFGGMVEFGRYTNDLYELQAARWEWRKLRPRPPRTGGSGPCPRLGHSFSLASNQVCYVFGGLANDSPDPKLNSSTYLDDFFSIDIRGPVGSLQWEQPTYGMRPSARESHTAVVLETDSRRQLIIYGGMNGSRLNDVWILDIDSMTWDSPIGGIPPMPRSLHTANLIGQRMYIFGGWVPMHDDNNEGEVKEWKCTNDLSCLNLETMVWETSSHVFDGAFSQFPENMPRARAGHCSAVINDRIYIWSGRDGYRKAWNNQVSIDIPCRNSVIVFNKLACCTWALSLKDGVPLMQRR
;
A
#
# COMPACT_ATOMS: atom_id res chain seq x y z
N LEU A 1 29.64 37.06 4.61
CA LEU A 1 29.85 35.64 4.22
C LEU A 1 28.51 34.94 4.34
N GLN A 2 27.88 34.55 3.23
CA GLN A 2 26.72 33.65 3.25
C GLN A 2 27.23 32.21 3.40
N PRO A 3 26.44 31.28 3.98
CA PRO A 3 26.76 29.85 3.93
C PRO A 3 26.66 29.34 2.48
N PRO A 4 27.46 28.33 2.07
CA PRO A 4 27.41 27.81 0.71
C PRO A 4 26.12 27.03 0.43
N ASP A 5 25.53 27.30 -0.73
CA ASP A 5 24.60 26.45 -1.51
C ASP A 5 23.76 25.42 -0.72
N ALA A 6 22.75 25.92 -0.01
CA ALA A 6 21.55 25.13 0.25
C ALA A 6 20.81 24.91 -1.09
N GLN A 7 21.30 23.96 -1.88
CA GLN A 7 20.81 23.68 -3.23
C GLN A 7 19.30 23.42 -3.19
N ALA A 8 18.57 24.11 -4.09
CA ALA A 8 17.12 24.25 -4.01
C ALA A 8 16.36 22.92 -4.09
N ARG A 9 15.10 23.00 -3.68
CA ARG A 9 14.27 21.85 -3.38
C ARG A 9 12.81 22.13 -3.80
N GLU A 10 12.45 21.59 -4.98
CA GLU A 10 11.24 21.43 -5.87
C GLU A 10 10.11 20.35 -5.61
N ASP A 11 9.34 19.80 -6.57
CA ASP A 11 8.52 18.56 -6.27
C ASP A 11 8.43 17.45 -7.34
N GLN A 12 8.52 16.20 -6.89
CA GLN A 12 9.46 15.23 -7.47
C GLN A 12 8.83 14.08 -8.24
N LYS A 13 8.35 14.37 -9.44
CA LYS A 13 8.51 13.32 -10.46
C LYS A 13 10.01 13.00 -10.63
N VAL A 14 10.34 11.72 -10.78
CA VAL A 14 11.71 11.23 -10.99
C VAL A 14 12.01 11.16 -12.49
N VAL A 15 13.15 11.69 -12.89
CA VAL A 15 13.70 11.65 -14.26
C VAL A 15 15.12 11.12 -14.30
N ASN A 16 15.53 10.76 -15.52
CA ASN A 16 16.88 10.35 -15.88
C ASN A 16 17.40 9.17 -15.05
N SER A 17 16.49 8.38 -14.48
CA SER A 17 16.83 7.18 -13.73
C SER A 17 17.37 6.10 -14.67
N SER A 18 18.60 5.65 -14.46
CA SER A 18 19.27 4.64 -15.29
C SER A 18 19.14 3.23 -14.72
N GLY A 19 19.46 2.22 -15.52
CA GLY A 19 19.43 0.81 -15.13
C GLY A 19 18.08 0.12 -15.41
N PRO A 20 17.93 -1.17 -15.05
CA PRO A 20 16.71 -1.93 -15.31
C PRO A 20 15.55 -1.46 -14.43
N SER A 21 14.76 -0.50 -14.94
CA SER A 21 13.55 -0.02 -14.28
C SER A 21 12.37 -1.01 -14.48
N PRO A 22 11.53 -1.27 -13.46
CA PRO A 22 10.44 -2.23 -13.57
C PRO A 22 9.37 -1.78 -14.58
N ARG A 23 8.82 -2.75 -15.32
CA ARG A 23 7.64 -2.52 -16.19
C ARG A 23 6.43 -2.02 -15.37
N PRO A 24 5.62 -1.06 -15.88
CA PRO A 24 4.41 -0.58 -15.22
C PRO A 24 3.44 -1.69 -14.86
N ARG A 25 2.94 -1.63 -13.62
CA ARG A 25 2.08 -2.64 -12.99
C ARG A 25 1.17 -2.03 -11.92
N HIS A 26 0.29 -2.83 -11.35
CA HIS A 26 -0.52 -2.50 -10.18
C HIS A 26 -0.52 -3.66 -9.18
N GLY A 27 -0.90 -3.39 -7.92
CA GLY A 27 -0.94 -4.38 -6.85
C GLY A 27 0.44 -4.83 -6.35
N HIS A 28 1.51 -4.29 -6.92
CA HIS A 28 2.86 -4.32 -6.36
C HIS A 28 2.90 -3.53 -5.05
N ARG A 29 3.90 -3.78 -4.22
CA ARG A 29 4.18 -2.95 -3.04
C ARG A 29 5.63 -2.48 -3.03
N ALA A 30 5.90 -1.48 -2.20
CA ALA A 30 7.23 -0.95 -1.97
C ALA A 30 7.52 -0.83 -0.47
N VAL A 31 8.80 -0.90 -0.11
CA VAL A 31 9.32 -0.57 1.23
C VAL A 31 10.63 0.20 1.13
N ALA A 32 11.02 0.87 2.20
CA ALA A 32 12.28 1.58 2.31
C ALA A 32 13.32 0.78 3.11
N ILE A 33 14.58 0.81 2.67
CA ILE A 33 15.76 0.51 3.48
C ILE A 33 16.76 1.63 3.26
N LYS A 34 16.81 2.60 4.20
CA LYS A 34 17.55 3.86 4.01
C LYS A 34 17.12 4.52 2.69
N ASP A 35 18.07 4.92 1.85
CA ASP A 35 17.86 5.55 0.54
C ASP A 35 17.44 4.56 -0.57
N LEU A 36 17.08 3.31 -0.24
CA LEU A 36 16.65 2.30 -1.21
C LEU A 36 15.13 2.10 -1.14
N MET A 37 14.41 2.40 -2.22
CA MET A 37 13.04 1.94 -2.44
C MET A 37 13.08 0.56 -3.08
N ILE A 38 12.57 -0.45 -2.39
CA ILE A 38 12.54 -1.84 -2.84
C ILE A 38 11.11 -2.17 -3.27
N VAL A 39 10.95 -2.56 -4.53
CA VAL A 39 9.66 -2.84 -5.19
C VAL A 39 9.59 -4.32 -5.54
N PHE A 40 8.48 -4.96 -5.19
CA PHE A 40 8.23 -6.38 -5.48
C PHE A 40 6.82 -6.58 -6.04
N GLY A 41 6.59 -7.72 -6.69
CA GLY A 41 5.25 -8.18 -7.04
C GLY A 41 4.54 -7.34 -8.09
N GLY A 42 3.21 -7.41 -8.03
CA GLY A 42 2.25 -6.76 -8.92
C GLY A 42 2.19 -7.38 -10.31
N GLY A 43 1.29 -6.84 -11.14
CA GLY A 43 1.08 -7.34 -12.49
C GLY A 43 0.39 -6.37 -13.44
N ASN A 44 0.14 -6.86 -14.66
CA ASN A 44 -0.77 -6.27 -15.64
C ASN A 44 -1.25 -7.32 -16.66
N GLU A 45 -0.31 -8.06 -17.24
CA GLU A 45 -0.52 -9.11 -18.26
C GLU A 45 -0.01 -10.48 -17.75
N GLY A 46 0.00 -10.64 -16.42
CA GLY A 46 0.79 -11.62 -15.68
C GLY A 46 1.27 -10.99 -14.37
N ILE A 47 1.71 -11.82 -13.42
CA ILE A 47 2.31 -11.40 -12.15
C ILE A 47 3.84 -11.42 -12.30
N VAL A 48 4.53 -10.54 -11.58
CA VAL A 48 6.00 -10.42 -11.65
C VAL A 48 6.62 -10.79 -10.31
N ASP A 49 7.63 -11.64 -10.35
CA ASP A 49 8.48 -12.10 -9.25
C ASP A 49 9.84 -11.37 -9.17
N GLU A 50 10.24 -10.65 -10.22
CA GLU A 50 11.46 -9.84 -10.23
C GLU A 50 11.44 -8.71 -9.18
N LEU A 51 12.31 -8.83 -8.18
CA LEU A 51 12.61 -7.78 -7.21
C LEU A 51 13.39 -6.63 -7.88
N HIS A 52 12.91 -5.40 -7.73
CA HIS A 52 13.54 -4.21 -8.29
C HIS A 52 13.89 -3.21 -7.19
N VAL A 53 15.08 -2.63 -7.23
CA VAL A 53 15.57 -1.69 -6.20
C VAL A 53 15.95 -0.37 -6.85
N PHE A 54 15.41 0.72 -6.33
CA PHE A 54 15.74 2.08 -6.73
C PHE A 54 16.52 2.78 -5.62
N ASN A 55 17.75 3.21 -5.93
CA ASN A 55 18.53 4.07 -5.06
C ASN A 55 18.14 5.53 -5.31
N THR A 56 17.54 6.19 -4.32
CA THR A 56 17.02 7.56 -4.46
C THR A 56 18.15 8.60 -4.59
N THR A 57 19.30 8.34 -3.97
CA THR A 57 20.50 9.21 -4.00
C THR A 57 21.18 9.19 -5.36
N THR A 58 21.44 8.01 -5.94
CA THR A 58 22.05 7.89 -7.28
C THR A 58 21.03 7.98 -8.42
N LYS A 59 19.74 7.88 -8.10
CA LYS A 59 18.61 7.75 -9.03
C LYS A 59 18.72 6.53 -9.95
N GLN A 60 19.37 5.46 -9.51
CA GLN A 60 19.57 4.25 -10.33
C GLN A 60 18.68 3.08 -9.88
N TRP A 61 18.12 2.37 -10.86
CA TRP A 61 17.47 1.08 -10.68
C TRP A 61 18.48 -0.06 -10.83
N PHE A 62 18.33 -1.11 -10.04
CA PHE A 62 19.00 -2.39 -10.23
C PHE A 62 18.08 -3.56 -9.83
N VAL A 63 18.35 -4.73 -10.42
CA VAL A 63 17.71 -6.00 -10.07
C VAL A 63 18.75 -6.85 -9.33
N PRO A 64 18.64 -7.04 -8.01
CA PRO A 64 19.57 -7.89 -7.27
C PRO A 64 19.32 -9.39 -7.54
N SER A 65 20.38 -10.17 -7.64
CA SER A 65 20.29 -11.63 -7.73
C SER A 65 19.78 -12.23 -6.42
N VAL A 66 18.49 -12.60 -6.41
CA VAL A 66 17.85 -13.26 -5.26
C VAL A 66 18.12 -14.77 -5.24
N ARG A 67 18.07 -15.38 -4.04
CA ARG A 67 18.17 -16.84 -3.83
C ARG A 67 17.30 -17.30 -2.66
N GLY A 68 17.28 -18.62 -2.41
CA GLY A 68 16.56 -19.23 -1.28
C GLY A 68 15.16 -19.70 -1.68
N GLU A 69 14.20 -19.66 -0.76
CA GLU A 69 12.79 -19.98 -1.03
C GLU A 69 12.11 -18.77 -1.70
N VAL A 70 12.46 -18.48 -2.95
CA VAL A 70 11.94 -17.32 -3.69
C VAL A 70 10.42 -17.49 -3.95
N PRO A 71 9.57 -16.50 -3.57
CA PRO A 71 8.14 -16.53 -3.89
C PRO A 71 7.88 -16.23 -5.38
N SER A 72 6.85 -16.87 -5.95
CA SER A 72 6.45 -16.78 -7.37
C SER A 72 5.81 -15.45 -7.80
N GLY A 73 6.15 -14.35 -7.13
CA GLY A 73 5.44 -13.07 -7.23
C GLY A 73 4.02 -13.12 -6.67
N CYS A 74 3.49 -11.96 -6.31
CA CYS A 74 2.09 -11.79 -5.90
C CYS A 74 1.60 -10.35 -6.09
N ALA A 75 0.29 -10.14 -6.12
CA ALA A 75 -0.37 -8.84 -6.24
C ALA A 75 -1.41 -8.62 -5.13
N ALA A 76 -1.61 -7.36 -4.72
CA ALA A 76 -2.50 -6.98 -3.62
C ALA A 76 -2.22 -7.72 -2.29
N TYR A 77 -0.93 -8.01 -2.06
CA TYR A 77 -0.38 -8.63 -0.85
C TYR A 77 -0.02 -7.56 0.19
N GLY A 78 0.37 -7.98 1.40
CA GLY A 78 0.92 -7.12 2.44
C GLY A 78 2.45 -7.13 2.45
N ILE A 79 3.09 -5.98 2.69
CA ILE A 79 4.55 -5.88 2.88
C ILE A 79 4.91 -4.98 4.06
N VAL A 80 5.96 -5.34 4.81
CA VAL A 80 6.57 -4.50 5.84
C VAL A 80 8.09 -4.66 5.83
N CYS A 81 8.83 -3.73 6.44
CA CYS A 81 10.29 -3.81 6.56
C CYS A 81 10.75 -3.51 7.99
N ASN A 82 11.64 -4.36 8.49
CA ASN A 82 12.24 -4.29 9.82
C ASN A 82 13.76 -4.25 9.69
N GLY A 83 14.37 -3.06 9.72
CA GLY A 83 15.80 -2.87 9.49
C GLY A 83 16.23 -3.29 8.08
N THR A 84 16.72 -4.52 7.93
CA THR A 84 17.04 -5.14 6.62
C THR A 84 16.22 -6.38 6.28
N HIS A 85 15.28 -6.77 7.15
CA HIS A 85 14.37 -7.90 6.94
C HIS A 85 13.03 -7.40 6.38
N ILE A 86 12.70 -7.79 5.16
CA ILE A 86 11.42 -7.46 4.52
C ILE A 86 10.49 -8.66 4.67
N PHE A 87 9.25 -8.45 5.11
CA PHE A 87 8.26 -9.51 5.26
C PHE A 87 7.10 -9.28 4.31
N THR A 88 6.67 -10.32 3.60
CA THR A 88 5.51 -10.29 2.69
C THR A 88 4.48 -11.32 3.13
N PHE A 89 3.21 -10.93 3.19
CA PHE A 89 2.10 -11.82 3.53
C PHE A 89 1.02 -11.86 2.44
N GLY A 90 0.61 -13.07 2.07
CA GLY A 90 -0.58 -13.34 1.26
C GLY A 90 -0.60 -12.73 -0.15
N GLY A 91 -1.79 -12.34 -0.60
CA GLY A 91 -2.07 -11.76 -1.91
C GLY A 91 -2.57 -12.75 -2.95
N MET A 92 -2.80 -12.25 -4.16
CA MET A 92 -3.11 -13.04 -5.35
C MET A 92 -1.82 -13.50 -6.02
N VAL A 93 -1.72 -14.78 -6.35
CA VAL A 93 -0.67 -15.40 -7.19
C VAL A 93 -1.26 -15.76 -8.57
N GLU A 94 -0.51 -16.48 -9.40
CA GLU A 94 -0.96 -16.83 -10.75
C GLU A 94 -2.30 -17.58 -10.79
N PHE A 95 -2.98 -17.46 -11.94
CA PHE A 95 -4.30 -18.05 -12.21
C PHE A 95 -5.40 -17.60 -11.22
N GLY A 96 -5.24 -16.42 -10.61
CA GLY A 96 -6.24 -15.81 -9.71
C GLY A 96 -6.33 -16.45 -8.32
N ARG A 97 -5.48 -17.44 -8.02
CA ARG A 97 -5.44 -18.09 -6.70
C ARG A 97 -4.92 -17.12 -5.64
N TYR A 98 -5.46 -17.17 -4.43
CA TYR A 98 -4.94 -16.39 -3.31
C TYR A 98 -3.97 -17.25 -2.48
N THR A 99 -3.08 -16.61 -1.73
CA THR A 99 -2.20 -17.27 -0.76
C THR A 99 -2.30 -16.62 0.62
N ASN A 100 -1.90 -17.35 1.65
CA ASN A 100 -1.59 -16.86 3.01
C ASN A 100 -0.15 -17.19 3.40
N ASP A 101 0.72 -17.38 2.42
CA ASP A 101 2.14 -17.57 2.68
C ASP A 101 2.76 -16.33 3.31
N LEU A 102 3.61 -16.55 4.31
CA LEU A 102 4.48 -15.54 4.91
C LEU A 102 5.90 -15.80 4.42
N TYR A 103 6.54 -14.81 3.81
CA TYR A 103 7.95 -14.87 3.41
C TYR A 103 8.76 -13.76 4.07
N GLU A 104 10.04 -14.01 4.23
CA GLU A 104 11.07 -13.08 4.71
C GLU A 104 12.17 -12.96 3.66
N LEU A 105 12.60 -11.74 3.36
CA LEU A 105 13.78 -11.43 2.56
C LEU A 105 14.81 -10.71 3.43
N GLN A 106 15.99 -11.30 3.60
CA GLN A 106 17.15 -10.61 4.17
C GLN A 106 17.84 -9.80 3.07
N ALA A 107 17.53 -8.50 3.00
CA ALA A 107 18.02 -7.61 1.95
C ALA A 107 19.55 -7.45 1.96
N ALA A 108 20.20 -7.60 3.12
CA ALA A 108 21.67 -7.54 3.23
C ALA A 108 22.40 -8.65 2.44
N ARG A 109 21.67 -9.72 2.03
CA ARG A 109 22.24 -10.83 1.26
C ARG A 109 21.33 -11.34 0.13
N TRP A 110 20.22 -10.66 -0.15
CA TRP A 110 19.17 -10.99 -1.13
C TRP A 110 18.70 -12.45 -1.07
N GLU A 111 18.34 -12.92 0.12
CA GLU A 111 17.93 -14.31 0.36
C GLU A 111 16.52 -14.38 0.96
N TRP A 112 15.64 -15.10 0.26
CA TRP A 112 14.28 -15.39 0.66
C TRP A 112 14.18 -16.66 1.50
N ARG A 113 13.26 -16.64 2.46
CA ARG A 113 12.88 -17.76 3.33
C ARG A 113 11.35 -17.78 3.48
N LYS A 114 10.74 -18.96 3.38
CA LYS A 114 9.31 -19.15 3.63
C LYS A 114 9.09 -19.42 5.11
N LEU A 115 8.45 -18.48 5.79
CA LEU A 115 8.08 -18.61 7.19
C LEU A 115 6.86 -19.53 7.31
N ARG A 116 6.84 -20.36 8.35
CA ARG A 116 5.82 -21.39 8.57
C ARG A 116 5.22 -21.22 9.98
N PRO A 117 4.53 -20.09 10.24
CA PRO A 117 3.96 -19.80 11.55
C PRO A 117 2.83 -20.76 11.92
N ARG A 118 2.66 -20.98 13.22
CA ARG A 118 1.66 -21.88 13.79
C ARG A 118 0.26 -21.22 13.88
N PRO A 119 -0.84 -22.00 13.82
CA PRO A 119 -2.21 -21.48 14.03
C PRO A 119 -2.43 -21.00 15.48
N PRO A 120 -3.36 -20.05 15.74
CA PRO A 120 -3.52 -19.40 17.05
C PRO A 120 -3.69 -20.31 18.26
N ARG A 121 -3.14 -19.90 19.41
CA ARG A 121 -3.23 -20.67 20.68
C ARG A 121 -4.66 -20.80 21.19
N THR A 122 -5.50 -19.84 20.85
CA THR A 122 -6.96 -19.82 21.10
C THR A 122 -7.72 -20.85 20.27
N GLY A 123 -7.06 -21.55 19.35
CA GLY A 123 -7.67 -22.44 18.36
C GLY A 123 -8.04 -21.72 17.06
N GLY A 124 -8.55 -22.49 16.10
CA GLY A 124 -8.85 -22.03 14.74
C GLY A 124 -7.67 -22.17 13.77
N SER A 125 -7.92 -21.79 12.52
CA SER A 125 -6.85 -21.61 11.52
C SER A 125 -6.25 -20.21 11.67
N GLY A 126 -4.97 -20.06 11.30
CA GLY A 126 -4.39 -18.73 11.09
C GLY A 126 -5.01 -18.05 9.85
N PRO A 127 -4.65 -16.78 9.56
CA PRO A 127 -5.27 -15.99 8.49
C PRO A 127 -5.36 -16.76 7.17
N CYS A 128 -6.58 -16.87 6.64
CA CYS A 128 -6.89 -17.59 5.41
C CYS A 128 -6.27 -16.91 4.15
N PRO A 129 -6.13 -17.63 3.02
CA PRO A 129 -5.64 -17.08 1.76
C PRO A 129 -6.45 -15.86 1.29
N ARG A 130 -5.79 -14.71 1.14
CA ARG A 130 -6.46 -13.42 0.98
C ARG A 130 -5.65 -12.38 0.22
N LEU A 131 -6.33 -11.47 -0.47
CA LEU A 131 -5.76 -10.24 -1.03
C LEU A 131 -6.35 -8.98 -0.36
N GLY A 132 -5.84 -7.80 -0.69
CA GLY A 132 -6.44 -6.51 -0.31
C GLY A 132 -6.39 -6.17 1.18
N HIS A 133 -5.79 -7.01 2.01
CA HIS A 133 -5.62 -6.79 3.45
C HIS A 133 -4.56 -5.71 3.73
N SER A 134 -4.61 -5.13 4.94
CA SER A 134 -3.49 -4.36 5.48
C SER A 134 -2.52 -5.28 6.20
N PHE A 135 -1.21 -5.07 6.00
CA PHE A 135 -0.15 -5.69 6.78
C PHE A 135 0.77 -4.57 7.28
N SER A 136 0.98 -4.51 8.59
CA SER A 136 1.66 -3.38 9.25
C SER A 136 2.57 -3.88 10.36
N LEU A 137 3.63 -3.14 10.69
CA LEU A 137 4.64 -3.49 11.70
C LEU A 137 4.75 -2.36 12.71
N ALA A 138 4.88 -2.69 14.01
CA ALA A 138 5.17 -1.74 15.08
C ALA A 138 6.56 -1.99 15.71
N SER A 139 7.07 -1.01 16.47
CA SER A 139 8.36 -1.01 17.15
C SER A 139 8.54 -2.18 18.13
N ASN A 140 7.43 -2.70 18.67
CA ASN A 140 7.39 -3.90 19.49
C ASN A 140 7.79 -5.19 18.73
N GLN A 141 8.05 -5.08 17.41
CA GLN A 141 8.44 -6.16 16.50
C GLN A 141 7.32 -7.19 16.28
N VAL A 142 6.08 -6.72 16.29
CA VAL A 142 4.88 -7.51 15.96
C VAL A 142 4.29 -6.99 14.65
N CYS A 143 4.00 -7.90 13.72
CA CYS A 143 3.24 -7.58 12.52
C CYS A 143 1.74 -7.83 12.74
N TYR A 144 0.91 -7.00 12.12
CA TYR A 144 -0.55 -7.02 12.22
C TYR A 144 -1.19 -7.18 10.85
N VAL A 145 -2.16 -8.09 10.73
CA VAL A 145 -3.00 -8.32 9.55
C VAL A 145 -4.42 -7.90 9.90
N PHE A 146 -5.08 -7.12 9.04
CA PHE A 146 -6.52 -6.86 9.15
C PHE A 146 -7.25 -7.03 7.81
N GLY A 147 -8.37 -7.75 7.86
CA GLY A 147 -9.34 -7.87 6.78
C GLY A 147 -8.79 -8.40 5.47
N GLY A 148 -9.26 -7.83 4.36
CA GLY A 148 -8.98 -8.27 3.00
C GLY A 148 -10.17 -9.00 2.36
N LEU A 149 -9.88 -9.70 1.27
CA LEU A 149 -10.84 -10.50 0.49
C LEU A 149 -10.35 -11.95 0.39
N ALA A 150 -11.15 -12.90 0.83
CA ALA A 150 -10.99 -14.33 0.56
C ALA A 150 -11.74 -14.72 -0.72
N ASN A 151 -11.40 -15.87 -1.31
CA ASN A 151 -12.26 -16.58 -2.25
C ASN A 151 -12.53 -17.97 -1.67
N ASP A 152 -13.76 -18.22 -1.23
CA ASP A 152 -14.16 -19.47 -0.58
C ASP A 152 -14.49 -20.59 -1.59
N SER A 153 -14.36 -20.32 -2.90
CA SER A 153 -14.60 -21.29 -3.96
C SER A 153 -13.47 -22.35 -4.03
N PRO A 154 -13.82 -23.66 -4.05
CA PRO A 154 -12.84 -24.72 -4.32
C PRO A 154 -12.42 -24.81 -5.81
N ASP A 155 -13.18 -24.21 -6.74
CA ASP A 155 -12.74 -24.03 -8.14
C ASP A 155 -12.20 -22.60 -8.31
N PRO A 156 -10.91 -22.40 -8.65
CA PRO A 156 -10.34 -21.08 -8.93
C PRO A 156 -11.01 -20.30 -10.08
N LYS A 157 -11.83 -20.95 -10.91
CA LYS A 157 -12.63 -20.30 -11.97
C LYS A 157 -13.93 -19.69 -11.46
N LEU A 158 -14.44 -20.17 -10.33
CA LEU A 158 -15.60 -19.60 -9.66
C LEU A 158 -15.10 -18.66 -8.55
N ASN A 159 -15.78 -17.53 -8.38
CA ASN A 159 -15.37 -16.51 -7.44
C ASN A 159 -16.44 -16.29 -6.36
N SER A 160 -16.26 -16.95 -5.22
CA SER A 160 -17.04 -16.71 -4.00
C SER A 160 -16.27 -15.74 -3.11
N SER A 161 -16.22 -14.47 -3.54
CA SER A 161 -15.49 -13.40 -2.86
C SER A 161 -16.16 -13.01 -1.53
N THR A 162 -15.41 -13.16 -0.42
CA THR A 162 -15.88 -12.81 0.94
C THR A 162 -14.98 -11.73 1.54
N TYR A 163 -15.56 -10.60 1.93
CA TYR A 163 -14.87 -9.54 2.66
C TYR A 163 -14.60 -9.97 4.11
N LEU A 164 -13.43 -9.60 4.63
CA LEU A 164 -12.95 -10.04 5.94
C LEU A 164 -12.84 -8.86 6.92
N ASP A 165 -13.13 -9.12 8.19
CA ASP A 165 -12.99 -8.23 9.36
C ASP A 165 -12.14 -8.85 10.48
N ASP A 166 -11.47 -9.97 10.20
CA ASP A 166 -10.59 -10.64 11.16
C ASP A 166 -9.26 -9.89 11.32
N PHE A 167 -8.68 -10.04 12.50
CA PHE A 167 -7.43 -9.40 12.89
C PHE A 167 -6.47 -10.44 13.46
N PHE A 168 -5.22 -10.43 13.01
CA PHE A 168 -4.18 -11.30 13.53
C PHE A 168 -2.91 -10.54 13.82
N SER A 169 -2.17 -10.99 14.84
CA SER A 169 -0.83 -10.52 15.16
C SER A 169 0.19 -11.66 15.09
N ILE A 170 1.46 -11.31 14.85
CA ILE A 170 2.58 -12.25 14.85
C ILE A 170 3.87 -11.56 15.31
N ASP A 171 4.48 -12.06 16.39
CA ASP A 171 5.77 -11.60 16.89
C ASP A 171 6.90 -12.17 16.02
N ILE A 172 7.66 -11.29 15.37
CA ILE A 172 8.76 -11.67 14.46
C ILE A 172 10.14 -11.70 15.14
N ARG A 173 10.23 -11.49 16.46
CA ARG A 173 11.47 -11.65 17.25
C ARG A 173 11.80 -13.11 17.54
N GLY A 174 10.76 -13.95 17.61
CA GLY A 174 10.90 -15.36 17.89
C GLY A 174 11.70 -16.08 16.78
N PRO A 175 12.49 -17.13 17.12
CA PRO A 175 13.07 -18.02 16.12
C PRO A 175 12.01 -18.51 15.11
N VAL A 176 12.42 -18.68 13.85
CA VAL A 176 11.53 -18.99 12.70
C VAL A 176 10.59 -20.18 12.95
N GLY A 177 11.06 -21.22 13.67
CA GLY A 177 10.26 -22.41 14.02
C GLY A 177 9.29 -22.23 15.20
N SER A 178 9.32 -21.09 15.87
CA SER A 178 8.42 -20.70 16.98
C SER A 178 7.48 -19.54 16.63
N LEU A 179 7.51 -19.06 15.39
CA LEU A 179 6.56 -18.06 14.90
C LEU A 179 5.12 -18.58 15.03
N GLN A 180 4.23 -17.70 15.47
CA GLN A 180 2.92 -18.06 16.01
C GLN A 180 1.96 -16.91 15.70
N TRP A 181 0.86 -17.18 15.02
CA TRP A 181 -0.24 -16.23 14.91
C TRP A 181 -1.00 -16.15 16.25
N GLU A 182 -1.55 -15.00 16.57
CA GLU A 182 -2.54 -14.82 17.64
C GLU A 182 -3.69 -13.92 17.11
N GLN A 183 -4.84 -13.90 17.79
CA GLN A 183 -6.00 -13.07 17.46
C GLN A 183 -6.38 -12.20 18.68
N PRO A 184 -5.67 -11.09 18.94
CA PRO A 184 -5.67 -10.43 20.25
C PRO A 184 -6.73 -9.33 20.47
N THR A 185 -7.55 -8.98 19.48
CA THR A 185 -8.42 -7.79 19.56
C THR A 185 -9.73 -8.03 20.31
N TYR A 186 -10.14 -7.02 21.09
CA TYR A 186 -11.38 -7.04 21.87
C TYR A 186 -12.35 -5.91 21.46
N GLY A 187 -13.63 -6.09 21.77
CA GLY A 187 -14.68 -5.07 21.56
C GLY A 187 -15.24 -5.02 20.14
N MET A 188 -15.82 -3.87 19.78
CA MET A 188 -16.41 -3.62 18.46
C MET A 188 -15.31 -3.29 17.45
N ARG A 189 -15.05 -4.23 16.53
CA ARG A 189 -14.05 -4.11 15.46
C ARG A 189 -14.59 -3.39 14.21
N PRO A 190 -13.72 -2.93 13.28
CA PRO A 190 -14.16 -2.32 12.02
C PRO A 190 -14.95 -3.31 11.17
N SER A 191 -15.88 -2.79 10.37
CA SER A 191 -16.61 -3.61 9.39
C SER A 191 -15.68 -4.26 8.38
N ALA A 192 -16.09 -5.44 7.88
CA ALA A 192 -15.33 -6.21 6.90
C ALA A 192 -15.02 -5.37 5.67
N ARG A 193 -13.80 -5.48 5.13
CA ARG A 193 -13.31 -4.60 4.05
C ARG A 193 -12.07 -5.13 3.37
N GLU A 194 -11.88 -4.73 2.12
CA GLU A 194 -10.65 -4.95 1.37
C GLU A 194 -10.17 -3.67 0.67
N SER A 195 -8.89 -3.64 0.30
CA SER A 195 -8.21 -2.53 -0.36
C SER A 195 -8.30 -1.19 0.39
N HIS A 196 -8.40 -1.26 1.71
CA HIS A 196 -8.12 -0.17 2.66
C HIS A 196 -6.61 0.06 2.80
N THR A 197 -6.24 1.04 3.62
CA THR A 197 -4.85 1.20 4.08
C THR A 197 -4.79 1.21 5.59
N ALA A 198 -3.59 0.96 6.13
CA ALA A 198 -3.29 1.12 7.54
C ALA A 198 -1.89 1.70 7.74
N VAL A 199 -1.71 2.52 8.76
CA VAL A 199 -0.42 3.05 9.22
C VAL A 199 -0.28 2.84 10.73
N VAL A 200 0.95 2.65 11.21
CA VAL A 200 1.23 2.55 12.65
C VAL A 200 1.87 3.86 13.11
N LEU A 201 1.23 4.52 14.06
CA LEU A 201 1.75 5.70 14.76
C LEU A 201 2.29 5.28 16.12
N GLU A 202 3.51 5.70 16.42
CA GLU A 202 4.15 5.46 17.72
C GLU A 202 4.78 6.75 18.23
N THR A 203 4.47 7.10 19.48
CA THR A 203 5.14 8.14 20.25
C THR A 203 5.45 7.60 21.65
N ASP A 204 6.16 8.35 22.48
CA ASP A 204 6.51 7.96 23.85
C ASP A 204 5.30 7.63 24.75
N SER A 205 4.08 7.99 24.33
CA SER A 205 2.85 7.85 25.10
C SER A 205 1.71 7.10 24.38
N ARG A 206 1.91 6.61 23.15
CA ARG A 206 0.87 5.88 22.38
C ARG A 206 1.46 4.99 21.30
N ARG A 207 0.84 3.81 21.11
CA ARG A 207 1.08 2.91 19.98
C ARG A 207 -0.26 2.57 19.32
N GLN A 208 -0.49 3.06 18.11
CA GLN A 208 -1.79 3.02 17.45
C GLN A 208 -1.68 2.51 16.01
N LEU A 209 -2.54 1.59 15.60
CA LEU A 209 -2.75 1.21 14.19
C LEU A 209 -3.99 1.95 13.67
N ILE A 210 -3.80 2.85 12.72
CA ILE A 210 -4.87 3.65 12.11
C ILE A 210 -5.22 3.07 10.75
N ILE A 211 -6.48 2.69 10.56
CA ILE A 211 -7.06 2.19 9.31
C ILE A 211 -7.91 3.29 8.68
N TYR A 212 -7.85 3.40 7.35
CA TYR A 212 -8.75 4.29 6.59
C TYR A 212 -9.36 3.61 5.36
N GLY A 213 -10.67 3.81 5.19
CA GLY A 213 -11.42 3.50 3.97
C GLY A 213 -11.41 2.02 3.59
N GLY A 214 -11.25 1.75 2.29
CA GLY A 214 -11.43 0.44 1.67
C GLY A 214 -12.77 0.28 0.97
N MET A 215 -13.23 -0.96 0.81
CA MET A 215 -14.57 -1.26 0.30
C MET A 215 -15.15 -2.59 0.81
N ASN A 216 -16.48 -2.63 0.87
CA ASN A 216 -17.33 -3.79 1.13
C ASN A 216 -18.63 -3.61 0.34
N GLY A 217 -18.61 -4.04 -0.92
CA GLY A 217 -19.60 -3.65 -1.94
C GLY A 217 -19.46 -2.19 -2.34
N SER A 218 -19.75 -1.27 -1.41
CA SER A 218 -19.47 0.17 -1.50
C SER A 218 -18.10 0.54 -0.94
N ARG A 219 -17.57 1.70 -1.36
CA ARG A 219 -16.33 2.28 -0.80
C ARG A 219 -16.60 2.94 0.54
N LEU A 220 -15.57 2.98 1.38
CA LEU A 220 -15.62 3.51 2.76
C LEU A 220 -14.70 4.74 2.91
N ASN A 221 -15.03 5.62 3.85
CA ASN A 221 -14.24 6.80 4.28
C ASN A 221 -14.12 6.93 5.81
N ASP A 222 -14.42 5.86 6.54
CA ASP A 222 -14.27 5.81 7.99
C ASP A 222 -12.81 5.66 8.42
N VAL A 223 -12.51 6.14 9.63
CA VAL A 223 -11.21 6.01 10.31
C VAL A 223 -11.43 5.11 11.52
N TRP A 224 -10.58 4.10 11.66
CA TRP A 224 -10.55 3.25 12.85
C TRP A 224 -9.16 3.26 13.47
N ILE A 225 -9.10 3.29 14.79
CA ILE A 225 -7.85 3.20 15.54
C ILE A 225 -7.91 1.96 16.42
N LEU A 226 -6.91 1.09 16.30
CA LEU A 226 -6.60 0.09 17.32
C LEU A 226 -5.52 0.67 18.23
N ASP A 227 -5.81 0.79 19.51
CA ASP A 227 -4.75 0.91 20.51
C ASP A 227 -4.06 -0.47 20.60
N ILE A 228 -2.75 -0.50 20.36
CA ILE A 228 -1.99 -1.75 20.26
C ILE A 228 -1.61 -2.29 21.64
N ASP A 229 -1.59 -1.46 22.69
CA ASP A 229 -1.18 -1.87 24.02
C ASP A 229 -2.36 -2.40 24.84
N SER A 230 -3.60 -1.95 24.57
CA SER A 230 -4.85 -2.56 25.08
C SER A 230 -5.50 -3.58 24.13
N MET A 231 -5.17 -3.53 22.83
CA MET A 231 -5.83 -4.26 21.74
C MET A 231 -7.34 -3.97 21.59
N THR A 232 -7.77 -2.74 21.91
CA THR A 232 -9.16 -2.28 21.74
C THR A 232 -9.30 -1.27 20.60
N TRP A 233 -10.40 -1.39 19.83
CA TRP A 233 -10.73 -0.49 18.73
C TRP A 233 -11.55 0.74 19.17
N ASP A 234 -11.33 1.85 18.49
CA ASP A 234 -12.13 3.08 18.50
C ASP A 234 -12.34 3.59 17.06
N SER A 235 -13.36 4.45 16.87
CA SER A 235 -13.73 5.07 15.59
C SER A 235 -13.91 6.60 15.76
N PRO A 236 -12.83 7.34 16.07
CA PRO A 236 -12.90 8.79 16.29
C PRO A 236 -13.23 9.56 15.01
N ILE A 237 -14.07 10.60 15.12
CA ILE A 237 -14.51 11.43 13.98
C ILE A 237 -14.29 12.91 14.29
N GLY A 238 -13.55 13.59 13.40
CA GLY A 238 -13.33 15.04 13.45
C GLY A 238 -13.10 15.63 12.05
N GLY A 239 -13.70 16.79 11.76
CA GLY A 239 -13.64 17.43 10.45
C GLY A 239 -14.46 16.73 9.36
N ILE A 240 -14.19 17.07 8.09
CA ILE A 240 -14.86 16.50 6.91
C ILE A 240 -13.93 15.46 6.27
N PRO A 241 -14.30 14.17 6.22
CA PRO A 241 -13.44 13.13 5.63
C PRO A 241 -13.41 13.22 4.09
N PRO A 242 -12.34 12.71 3.44
CA PRO A 242 -12.26 12.65 1.99
C PRO A 242 -13.31 11.71 1.39
N MET A 243 -13.57 11.83 0.08
CA MET A 243 -14.50 10.92 -0.62
C MET A 243 -14.10 9.45 -0.43
N PRO A 244 -15.07 8.53 -0.19
CA PRO A 244 -14.83 7.11 0.04
C PRO A 244 -13.94 6.44 -1.01
N ARG A 245 -12.94 5.66 -0.58
CA ARG A 245 -11.89 5.16 -1.48
C ARG A 245 -11.28 3.82 -1.14
N SER A 246 -11.00 3.05 -2.18
CA SER A 246 -10.24 1.79 -2.15
C SER A 246 -9.05 1.84 -3.12
N LEU A 247 -8.06 0.95 -2.91
CA LEU A 247 -6.81 0.88 -3.70
C LEU A 247 -6.00 2.18 -3.71
N HIS A 248 -6.11 2.97 -2.64
CA HIS A 248 -5.29 4.14 -2.36
C HIS A 248 -4.00 3.73 -1.62
N THR A 249 -3.12 4.70 -1.34
CA THR A 249 -1.98 4.52 -0.42
C THR A 249 -2.06 5.50 0.72
N ALA A 250 -1.74 5.08 1.95
CA ALA A 250 -1.50 5.95 3.08
C ALA A 250 -0.05 5.83 3.56
N ASN A 251 0.51 6.94 4.04
CA ASN A 251 1.88 7.03 4.53
C ASN A 251 1.89 7.92 5.77
N LEU A 252 2.71 7.58 6.77
CA LEU A 252 2.89 8.40 7.97
C LEU A 252 4.18 9.24 7.83
N ILE A 253 4.08 10.55 8.04
CA ILE A 253 5.24 11.45 8.23
C ILE A 253 4.95 12.28 9.49
N GLY A 254 5.81 12.16 10.50
CA GLY A 254 5.55 12.69 11.84
C GLY A 254 4.21 12.20 12.40
N GLN A 255 3.36 13.12 12.87
CA GLN A 255 2.01 12.82 13.39
C GLN A 255 0.90 13.00 12.31
N ARG A 256 1.21 12.89 11.01
CA ARG A 256 0.25 13.10 9.91
C ARG A 256 0.18 11.90 8.96
N MET A 257 -1.04 11.44 8.70
CA MET A 257 -1.35 10.38 7.75
C MET A 257 -1.76 11.00 6.41
N TYR A 258 -0.95 10.74 5.37
CA TYR A 258 -1.13 11.27 4.03
C TYR A 258 -1.66 10.19 3.09
N ILE A 259 -2.88 10.39 2.60
CA ILE A 259 -3.63 9.45 1.77
C ILE A 259 -3.65 9.96 0.33
N PHE A 260 -3.07 9.21 -0.60
CA PHE A 260 -3.00 9.58 -2.02
C PHE A 260 -3.79 8.63 -2.92
N GLY A 261 -4.61 9.22 -3.78
CA GLY A 261 -5.26 8.56 -4.91
C GLY A 261 -6.31 7.52 -4.48
N GLY A 262 -6.36 6.42 -5.24
CA GLY A 262 -7.37 5.38 -5.14
C GLY A 262 -8.55 5.60 -6.09
N TRP A 263 -9.47 4.65 -6.07
CA TRP A 263 -10.77 4.77 -6.74
C TRP A 263 -11.77 5.42 -5.80
N VAL A 264 -12.50 6.42 -6.29
CA VAL A 264 -13.60 7.13 -5.61
C VAL A 264 -14.91 7.00 -6.41
N PRO A 265 -16.09 7.25 -5.80
CA PRO A 265 -17.34 7.51 -6.53
C PRO A 265 -17.16 8.51 -7.68
N MET A 266 -17.88 8.28 -8.79
CA MET A 266 -18.43 9.42 -9.52
C MET A 266 -19.73 9.85 -8.85
N HIS A 267 -19.88 11.14 -8.60
CA HIS A 267 -21.22 11.74 -8.44
C HIS A 267 -21.74 12.05 -9.84
N ASP A 268 -22.95 11.58 -10.15
CA ASP A 268 -23.83 12.23 -11.11
C ASP A 268 -24.73 13.17 -10.30
N ASP A 269 -24.63 14.48 -10.55
CA ASP A 269 -25.43 15.50 -9.82
C ASP A 269 -26.94 15.44 -10.13
N ASN A 270 -27.38 14.44 -10.91
CA ASN A 270 -28.75 14.27 -11.41
C ASN A 270 -29.44 12.98 -10.95
N ASN A 271 -28.83 12.15 -10.07
CA ASN A 271 -29.48 10.93 -9.55
C ASN A 271 -29.09 10.63 -8.09
N GLU A 272 -30.09 10.57 -7.20
CA GLU A 272 -29.98 10.01 -5.84
C GLU A 272 -29.97 8.45 -5.89
N GLY A 273 -29.11 7.89 -6.74
CA GLY A 273 -29.09 6.47 -7.09
C GLY A 273 -27.83 5.73 -6.66
N GLU A 274 -27.86 4.42 -6.81
CA GLU A 274 -26.72 3.52 -6.61
C GLU A 274 -25.53 3.91 -7.52
N VAL A 275 -24.34 4.08 -6.92
CA VAL A 275 -23.13 4.53 -7.61
C VAL A 275 -22.59 3.43 -8.54
N LYS A 276 -22.91 3.54 -9.83
CA LYS A 276 -22.53 2.56 -10.87
C LYS A 276 -21.13 2.77 -11.44
N GLU A 277 -20.63 4.01 -11.36
CA GLU A 277 -19.35 4.43 -11.94
C GLU A 277 -18.35 4.95 -10.90
N TRP A 278 -17.08 4.71 -11.20
CA TRP A 278 -15.95 4.96 -10.32
C TRP A 278 -14.84 5.64 -11.12
N LYS A 279 -14.13 6.58 -10.51
CA LYS A 279 -12.95 7.22 -11.11
C LYS A 279 -11.74 7.05 -10.21
N CYS A 280 -10.54 6.99 -10.81
CA CYS A 280 -9.33 7.23 -10.04
C CYS A 280 -9.24 8.71 -9.66
N THR A 281 -8.66 9.01 -8.50
CA THR A 281 -8.37 10.39 -8.08
C THR A 281 -6.86 10.65 -8.00
N ASN A 282 -6.47 11.92 -8.11
CA ASN A 282 -5.16 12.47 -7.75
C ASN A 282 -5.18 13.25 -6.43
N ASP A 283 -6.31 13.23 -5.72
CA ASP A 283 -6.44 13.83 -4.40
C ASP A 283 -5.40 13.26 -3.43
N LEU A 284 -4.75 14.17 -2.71
CA LEU A 284 -3.90 13.92 -1.55
C LEU A 284 -4.64 14.49 -0.35
N SER A 285 -4.93 13.68 0.65
CA SER A 285 -5.63 14.11 1.86
C SER A 285 -4.72 13.96 3.08
N CYS A 286 -4.78 14.89 4.02
CA CYS A 286 -4.02 14.84 5.28
C CYS A 286 -4.98 14.61 6.45
N LEU A 287 -4.71 13.59 7.28
CA LEU A 287 -5.32 13.44 8.60
C LEU A 287 -4.26 13.75 9.66
N ASN A 288 -4.53 14.75 10.49
CA ASN A 288 -3.72 15.06 11.66
C ASN A 288 -4.07 14.09 12.79
N LEU A 289 -3.13 13.25 13.19
CA LEU A 289 -3.35 12.19 14.19
C LEU A 289 -3.19 12.68 15.64
N GLU A 290 -2.85 13.95 15.86
CA GLU A 290 -2.83 14.58 17.18
C GLU A 290 -4.19 15.20 17.51
N THR A 291 -4.87 15.80 16.52
CA THR A 291 -6.21 16.39 16.69
C THR A 291 -7.36 15.52 16.18
N MET A 292 -7.06 14.46 15.42
CA MET A 292 -8.03 13.66 14.65
C MET A 292 -8.91 14.49 13.70
N VAL A 293 -8.34 15.54 13.12
CA VAL A 293 -9.00 16.41 12.15
C VAL A 293 -8.32 16.31 10.77
N TRP A 294 -9.15 16.24 9.72
CA TRP A 294 -8.69 16.33 8.34
C TRP A 294 -8.23 17.76 7.99
N GLU A 295 -7.00 17.89 7.51
CA GLU A 295 -6.39 19.16 7.12
C GLU A 295 -6.51 19.37 5.60
N THR A 296 -6.86 20.60 5.19
CA THR A 296 -6.98 20.98 3.77
C THR A 296 -5.61 20.87 3.08
N SER A 297 -5.52 20.04 2.05
CA SER A 297 -4.26 19.72 1.37
C SER A 297 -3.80 20.74 0.32
N SER A 298 -4.49 21.88 0.18
CA SER A 298 -4.06 23.00 -0.66
C SER A 298 -2.60 23.36 -0.42
N HIS A 299 -2.22 23.47 0.86
CA HIS A 299 -0.86 23.85 1.28
C HIS A 299 0.21 22.76 1.04
N VAL A 300 -0.17 21.57 0.56
CA VAL A 300 0.76 20.52 0.13
C VAL A 300 0.98 20.56 -1.40
N PHE A 301 0.09 21.23 -2.15
CA PHE A 301 0.26 21.48 -3.59
C PHE A 301 0.63 22.94 -3.93
N ASP A 302 0.43 23.89 -3.00
CA ASP A 302 0.77 25.30 -3.13
C ASP A 302 2.27 25.50 -3.38
N GLY A 303 2.63 25.99 -4.58
CA GLY A 303 4.01 26.28 -4.97
C GLY A 303 4.43 25.52 -6.22
N ALA A 304 5.11 24.37 -6.06
CA ALA A 304 5.71 23.64 -7.18
C ALA A 304 4.67 23.15 -8.20
N PHE A 305 3.52 22.63 -7.75
CA PHE A 305 2.51 22.05 -8.64
C PHE A 305 1.55 23.08 -9.25
N SER A 306 1.37 24.24 -8.62
CA SER A 306 0.61 25.36 -9.21
C SER A 306 1.41 26.10 -10.28
N GLN A 307 2.75 26.07 -10.22
CA GLN A 307 3.62 26.59 -11.28
C GLN A 307 3.85 25.59 -12.43
N PHE A 308 3.86 24.28 -12.14
CA PHE A 308 4.12 23.23 -13.12
C PHE A 308 3.06 22.10 -13.10
N PRO A 309 1.85 22.33 -13.66
CA PRO A 309 0.74 21.37 -13.60
C PRO A 309 1.04 20.00 -14.22
N GLU A 310 1.98 19.90 -15.16
CA GLU A 310 2.37 18.64 -15.79
C GLU A 310 3.12 17.69 -14.83
N ASN A 311 3.71 18.23 -13.76
CA ASN A 311 4.40 17.47 -12.71
C ASN A 311 3.45 16.91 -11.65
N MET A 312 2.20 17.39 -11.60
CA MET A 312 1.20 16.91 -10.65
C MET A 312 1.04 15.38 -10.73
N PRO A 313 1.00 14.67 -9.59
CA PRO A 313 0.74 13.24 -9.55
C PRO A 313 -0.56 12.89 -10.29
N ARG A 314 -0.46 12.22 -11.45
CA ARG A 314 -1.68 11.79 -12.18
C ARG A 314 -2.55 10.85 -11.36
N ALA A 315 -3.86 10.97 -11.56
CA ALA A 315 -4.88 10.18 -10.90
C ALA A 315 -4.62 8.69 -11.08
N ARG A 316 -4.75 7.91 -9.99
CA ARG A 316 -4.39 6.48 -10.00
C ARG A 316 -4.91 5.70 -8.81
N ALA A 317 -4.96 4.38 -8.98
CA ALA A 317 -5.20 3.39 -7.93
C ALA A 317 -4.31 2.15 -8.12
N GLY A 318 -4.09 1.41 -7.03
CA GLY A 318 -3.29 0.18 -7.03
C GLY A 318 -1.80 0.41 -7.29
N HIS A 319 -1.33 1.64 -7.10
CA HIS A 319 0.08 2.01 -6.99
C HIS A 319 0.67 1.56 -5.66
N CYS A 320 2.00 1.60 -5.56
CA CYS A 320 2.69 1.50 -4.28
C CYS A 320 3.15 2.89 -3.82
N SER A 321 3.43 3.01 -2.52
CA SER A 321 4.23 4.10 -1.99
C SER A 321 5.20 3.62 -0.91
N ALA A 322 6.23 4.41 -0.64
CA ALA A 322 7.15 4.24 0.50
C ALA A 322 7.66 5.61 0.97
N VAL A 323 7.91 5.76 2.27
CA VAL A 323 8.53 6.97 2.84
C VAL A 323 10.05 6.79 2.89
N ILE A 324 10.80 7.72 2.31
CA ILE A 324 12.27 7.79 2.39
C ILE A 324 12.66 9.25 2.66
N ASN A 325 13.36 9.48 3.77
CA ASN A 325 13.86 10.80 4.19
C ASN A 325 12.76 11.89 4.11
N ASP A 326 11.62 11.62 4.77
CA ASP A 326 10.39 12.44 4.83
C ASP A 326 9.70 12.72 3.48
N ARG A 327 10.00 11.96 2.42
CA ARG A 327 9.33 12.05 1.11
C ARG A 327 8.51 10.79 0.81
N ILE A 328 7.30 10.95 0.28
CA ILE A 328 6.45 9.85 -0.17
C ILE A 328 6.77 9.52 -1.63
N TYR A 329 7.60 8.50 -1.86
CA TYR A 329 7.81 7.95 -3.20
C TYR A 329 6.59 7.13 -3.62
N ILE A 330 5.93 7.51 -4.72
CA ILE A 330 4.76 6.84 -5.31
C ILE A 330 5.15 6.26 -6.68
N TRP A 331 4.81 4.99 -6.95
CA TRP A 331 5.15 4.38 -8.24
C TRP A 331 4.02 3.55 -8.88
N SER A 332 3.91 3.73 -10.21
CA SER A 332 2.99 3.05 -11.13
C SER A 332 1.51 3.20 -10.73
N GLY A 333 0.70 2.14 -10.80
CA GLY A 333 -0.76 2.19 -10.63
C GLY A 333 -1.52 2.40 -11.95
N ARG A 334 -2.83 2.14 -11.92
CA ARG A 334 -3.79 2.28 -13.04
C ARG A 334 -4.64 3.54 -12.89
N ASP A 335 -5.13 4.06 -14.01
CA ASP A 335 -5.93 5.29 -14.09
C ASP A 335 -7.26 5.00 -14.80
N GLY A 336 -8.32 4.88 -14.01
CA GLY A 336 -9.60 4.36 -14.48
C GLY A 336 -9.44 2.98 -15.14
N TYR A 337 -10.14 2.78 -16.25
CA TYR A 337 -10.03 1.57 -17.08
C TYR A 337 -8.86 1.59 -18.07
N ARG A 338 -7.98 2.60 -18.02
CA ARG A 338 -6.79 2.70 -18.89
C ARG A 338 -5.61 1.93 -18.29
N LYS A 339 -4.64 1.53 -19.14
CA LYS A 339 -3.44 0.80 -18.69
C LYS A 339 -2.59 1.61 -17.69
N ALA A 340 -1.78 0.91 -16.91
CA ALA A 340 -0.95 1.50 -15.87
C ALA A 340 0.06 2.54 -16.40
N TRP A 341 0.30 3.58 -15.61
CA TRP A 341 1.23 4.66 -15.95
C TRP A 341 2.67 4.35 -15.53
N ASN A 342 3.67 4.67 -16.35
CA ASN A 342 5.08 4.67 -15.92
C ASN A 342 5.47 6.00 -15.23
N ASN A 343 4.85 6.31 -14.09
CA ASN A 343 5.09 7.55 -13.34
C ASN A 343 5.64 7.25 -11.94
N GLN A 344 6.97 7.42 -11.78
CA GLN A 344 7.70 7.50 -10.51
C GLN A 344 7.58 8.93 -9.95
N VAL A 345 6.83 9.15 -8.87
CA VAL A 345 6.62 10.49 -8.29
C VAL A 345 6.82 10.44 -6.79
N SER A 346 7.94 10.96 -6.30
CA SER A 346 8.04 11.42 -4.92
C SER A 346 7.20 12.69 -4.77
N ILE A 347 6.21 12.64 -3.89
CA ILE A 347 5.62 13.83 -3.29
C ILE A 347 6.49 14.13 -2.07
N ASP A 348 7.10 15.31 -2.03
CA ASP A 348 7.74 15.81 -0.83
C ASP A 348 6.71 16.53 0.04
N ILE A 349 6.87 16.44 1.37
CA ILE A 349 5.92 16.99 2.32
C ILE A 349 6.72 17.82 3.32
N PRO A 350 6.67 19.17 3.23
CA PRO A 350 7.66 20.02 3.87
C PRO A 350 7.48 20.12 5.39
N CYS A 351 8.05 19.16 6.13
CA CYS A 351 8.34 19.26 7.56
C CYS A 351 9.46 20.30 7.83
N ARG A 352 9.19 21.56 7.46
CA ARG A 352 10.12 22.71 7.38
C ARG A 352 11.29 22.47 6.41
N ASN A 353 11.12 22.99 5.18
CA ASN A 353 12.16 23.16 4.14
C ASN A 353 12.54 21.91 3.30
N SER A 354 11.58 21.51 2.45
CA SER A 354 11.75 21.26 0.99
C SER A 354 12.33 19.88 0.49
N VAL A 355 11.92 19.18 -0.61
CA VAL A 355 11.34 19.42 -2.01
C VAL A 355 12.47 19.06 -3.14
N ILE A 356 12.29 18.64 -4.45
CA ILE A 356 13.09 18.70 -5.78
C ILE A 356 12.23 18.25 -7.05
N VAL A 357 12.31 18.77 -8.31
CA VAL A 357 11.40 18.42 -9.51
C VAL A 357 11.89 17.34 -10.56
N PHE A 358 11.00 16.83 -11.49
CA PHE A 358 11.13 16.72 -13.00
C PHE A 358 10.48 15.51 -13.79
N ASN A 359 10.22 15.65 -15.12
CA ASN A 359 9.26 14.83 -15.92
C ASN A 359 9.74 14.19 -17.27
N LYS A 360 9.08 13.11 -17.73
CA LYS A 360 8.89 12.75 -19.18
C LYS A 360 7.83 11.65 -19.44
N LEU A 361 7.41 11.46 -20.70
CA LEU A 361 6.26 10.61 -21.14
C LEU A 361 6.63 9.48 -22.13
N ALA A 362 5.84 8.39 -22.10
CA ALA A 362 5.45 7.54 -23.24
C ALA A 362 4.14 6.78 -22.88
N CYS A 363 3.42 6.21 -23.86
CA CYS A 363 2.10 5.56 -23.67
C CYS A 363 1.93 4.32 -24.57
N CYS A 364 1.19 3.27 -24.13
CA CYS A 364 0.37 2.41 -25.02
C CYS A 364 -0.55 1.36 -24.32
N THR A 365 -1.85 1.40 -24.67
CA THR A 365 -2.79 0.29 -25.01
C THR A 365 -3.07 -0.94 -24.10
N TRP A 366 -4.37 -1.08 -23.71
CA TRP A 366 -5.20 -2.31 -23.50
C TRP A 366 -5.28 -3.08 -22.16
N ALA A 367 -6.21 -2.67 -21.30
CA ALA A 367 -7.12 -3.46 -20.45
C ALA A 367 -6.63 -4.62 -19.53
N LEU A 368 -7.12 -4.63 -18.28
CA LEU A 368 -8.09 -5.67 -17.85
C LEU A 368 -8.85 -5.20 -16.59
N SER A 369 -10.17 -5.01 -16.68
CA SER A 369 -11.02 -4.69 -15.53
C SER A 369 -11.53 -5.98 -14.90
N LEU A 370 -11.53 -6.06 -13.56
CA LEU A 370 -12.40 -6.99 -12.84
C LEU A 370 -13.76 -6.33 -12.63
N LYS A 371 -14.54 -6.23 -13.72
CA LYS A 371 -16.00 -6.27 -13.66
C LYS A 371 -16.43 -7.59 -14.33
N ASP A 372 -17.52 -8.15 -13.83
CA ASP A 372 -18.23 -9.33 -14.34
C ASP A 372 -17.47 -10.66 -14.17
N GLY A 373 -18.06 -11.56 -13.36
CA GLY A 373 -17.47 -12.85 -12.96
C GLY A 373 -17.54 -13.93 -14.04
N VAL A 374 -16.82 -13.75 -15.15
CA VAL A 374 -16.69 -14.74 -16.22
C VAL A 374 -15.29 -15.36 -16.20
N PRO A 375 -15.14 -16.69 -16.06
CA PRO A 375 -13.82 -17.31 -16.04
C PRO A 375 -13.12 -17.22 -17.39
N LEU A 376 -11.86 -16.78 -17.39
CA LEU A 376 -10.98 -16.85 -18.56
C LEU A 376 -10.66 -18.31 -18.88
N MET A 377 -11.47 -18.90 -19.77
CA MET A 377 -11.17 -20.18 -20.39
C MET A 377 -9.87 -20.09 -21.21
N GLN A 378 -9.17 -21.22 -21.25
CA GLN A 378 -7.95 -21.43 -22.02
C GLN A 378 -8.09 -20.96 -23.48
N ARG A 379 -7.05 -20.28 -23.97
CA ARG A 379 -6.59 -20.45 -25.35
C ARG A 379 -5.13 -20.90 -25.31
N ARG A 380 -4.76 -21.70 -26.31
CA ARG A 380 -3.43 -22.28 -26.49
C ARG A 380 -2.48 -21.28 -27.13
#